data_AF-A0A840DVP6-F1
#
_entry.id   AF-A0A840DVP6-F1
#
_cell.length_a   1.000
_cell.length_b   1.000
_cell.length_c   1.000
_cell.angle_alpha   90.00
_cell.angle_beta   90.00
_cell.angle_gamma   90.00
#
_symmetry.space_group_name_H-M   'P 1'
#
loop_
_entity.id
_entity.type
_entity.pdbx_description
1 polymer ?
#
loop_
_entity_poly.entity_id
_entity_poly.type
_entity_poly.pdbx_seq_one_letter_code
_entity_poly.pdbx_strand_id
1 'polypeptide(L)'
;MILKDGSQLTKQQEAIALEAGDQLQELFSVKASKEDIAKALRMLSCGLKISQQSDHEGMALTYGMVLENVSAWSLMTTVKRILCDDIGGLSDTFFPSTRELVRLCRDLENSLLTKANLVRKAILNTREKLLKGQEAKEHFSPLTAIHKQELAEVLKGLRSVVKNIEG
;
A
#
# COMPACT_ATOMS: atom_id res chain seq x y z
N MET A 1 -6.61 -0.19 10.84
CA MET A 1 -7.59 0.21 9.81
C MET A 1 -8.89 -0.45 10.18
N ILE A 2 -9.93 0.33 10.50
CA ILE A 2 -11.27 -0.24 10.69
C ILE A 2 -11.86 -0.36 9.29
N LEU A 3 -11.98 -1.59 8.79
CA LEU A 3 -12.80 -1.88 7.60
C LEU A 3 -14.26 -1.57 7.94
N LYS A 4 -15.11 -1.37 6.92
CA LYS A 4 -16.49 -0.86 7.02
C LYS A 4 -17.39 -1.47 8.12
N ASP A 5 -17.01 -2.59 8.74
CA ASP A 5 -17.76 -3.28 9.79
C ASP A 5 -17.07 -3.38 11.17
N GLY A 6 -16.05 -2.57 11.48
CA GLY A 6 -15.42 -2.64 12.82
C GLY A 6 -14.46 -3.82 13.04
N SER A 7 -14.30 -4.70 12.04
CA SER A 7 -13.46 -5.89 12.15
C SER A 7 -11.97 -5.56 11.98
N GLN A 8 -11.15 -6.11 12.89
CA GLN A 8 -9.69 -6.15 12.73
C GLN A 8 -9.32 -7.20 11.68
N LEU A 9 -8.27 -6.92 10.91
CA LEU A 9 -7.67 -7.92 10.03
C LEU A 9 -7.10 -9.07 10.88
N THR A 10 -7.27 -10.31 10.42
CA THR A 10 -6.58 -11.44 11.01
C THR A 10 -5.08 -11.37 10.71
N LYS A 11 -4.23 -12.00 11.52
CA LYS A 11 -2.78 -12.08 11.26
C LYS A 11 -2.45 -12.60 9.86
N GLN A 12 -3.25 -13.56 9.37
CA GLN A 12 -3.10 -14.10 8.02
C GLN A 12 -3.44 -13.07 6.95
N GLN A 13 -4.53 -12.31 7.11
CA GLN A 13 -4.89 -11.24 6.17
C GLN A 13 -3.83 -10.13 6.15
N GLU A 14 -3.27 -9.77 7.30
CA GLU A 14 -2.16 -8.82 7.38
C GLU A 14 -0.91 -9.32 6.63
N ALA A 15 -0.55 -10.60 6.81
CA ALA A 15 0.59 -11.20 6.12
C ALA A 15 0.39 -11.17 4.59
N ILE A 16 -0.78 -11.60 4.12
CA ILE A 16 -1.14 -11.57 2.69
C ILE A 16 -1.08 -10.14 2.14
N ALA A 17 -1.60 -9.15 2.88
CA ALA A 17 -1.60 -7.76 2.43
C ALA A 17 -0.19 -7.16 2.34
N LEU A 18 0.70 -7.53 3.26
CA LEU A 18 2.11 -7.10 3.21
C LEU A 18 2.84 -7.78 2.04
N GLU A 19 2.67 -9.09 1.88
CA GLU A 19 3.26 -9.86 0.78
C GLU A 19 2.79 -9.33 -0.58
N ALA A 20 1.49 -9.07 -0.76
CA ALA A 20 0.95 -8.49 -1.97
C ALA A 20 1.54 -7.09 -2.26
N GLY A 21 1.83 -6.31 -1.21
CA GLY A 21 2.52 -5.03 -1.35
C GLY A 21 3.96 -5.18 -1.84
N ASP A 22 4.68 -6.19 -1.35
CA ASP A 22 6.05 -6.48 -1.77
C ASP A 22 6.08 -7.02 -3.22
N GLN A 23 5.17 -7.94 -3.56
CA GLN A 23 4.99 -8.45 -4.93
C GLN A 23 4.64 -7.32 -5.92
N LEU A 24 3.82 -6.35 -5.52
CA LEU A 24 3.52 -5.17 -6.35
C LEU A 24 4.78 -4.35 -6.64
N GLN A 25 5.63 -4.17 -5.64
CA GLN A 25 6.88 -3.42 -5.78
C GLN A 25 7.89 -4.16 -6.68
N GLU A 26 7.98 -5.49 -6.54
CA GLU A 26 8.77 -6.34 -7.42
C GLU A 26 8.28 -6.26 -8.87
N LEU A 27 6.96 -6.36 -9.07
CA LEU A 27 6.32 -6.23 -10.38
C LEU A 27 6.66 -4.89 -11.07
N PHE A 28 6.68 -3.79 -10.31
CA PHE A 28 7.02 -2.47 -10.85
C PHE A 28 8.52 -2.22 -11.03
N SER A 29 9.35 -3.08 -10.44
CA SER A 29 10.81 -3.03 -10.62
C SER A 29 11.23 -3.61 -11.97
N VAL A 30 10.42 -4.49 -12.57
CA VAL A 30 10.64 -5.02 -13.93
C VAL A 30 10.27 -3.96 -14.97
N LYS A 31 11.29 -3.28 -15.49
CA LYS A 31 11.14 -2.24 -16.52
C LYS A 31 10.77 -2.81 -17.87
N ALA A 32 10.05 -2.01 -18.66
CA ALA A 32 9.65 -2.39 -20.01
C ALA A 32 10.89 -2.59 -20.89
N SER A 33 10.99 -3.76 -21.52
CA SER A 33 11.99 -4.05 -22.54
C SER A 33 11.64 -3.37 -23.86
N LYS A 34 12.58 -3.35 -24.81
CA LYS A 34 12.33 -2.85 -26.17
C LYS A 34 11.23 -3.65 -26.85
N GLU A 35 11.18 -4.95 -26.60
CA GLU A 35 10.15 -5.86 -27.10
C GLU A 35 8.78 -5.53 -26.50
N ASP A 36 8.69 -5.25 -25.20
CA ASP A 36 7.45 -4.83 -24.55
C ASP A 36 6.95 -3.51 -25.13
N ILE A 37 7.85 -2.55 -25.33
CA ILE A 37 7.53 -1.23 -25.90
C ILE A 37 7.05 -1.37 -27.35
N ALA A 38 7.78 -2.12 -28.18
CA ALA A 38 7.38 -2.36 -29.57
C ALA A 38 6.01 -3.04 -29.65
N LYS A 39 5.75 -4.01 -28.77
CA LYS A 39 4.45 -4.69 -28.66
C LYS A 39 3.35 -3.70 -28.23
N ALA A 40 3.61 -2.86 -27.23
CA ALA A 40 2.69 -1.83 -26.74
C ALA A 40 2.23 -0.91 -27.88
N LEU A 41 3.21 -0.36 -28.60
CA LEU A 41 2.97 0.59 -29.68
C LEU A 41 2.26 -0.08 -30.86
N ARG A 42 2.61 -1.33 -31.18
CA ARG A 42 1.91 -2.09 -32.21
C ARG A 42 0.44 -2.34 -31.86
N MET A 43 0.13 -2.65 -30.60
CA MET A 43 -1.25 -2.84 -30.17
C MET A 43 -2.06 -1.55 -30.30
N LEU A 44 -1.49 -0.41 -29.90
CA LEU A 44 -2.12 0.89 -30.06
C LEU A 44 -2.32 1.24 -31.55
N SER A 45 -1.38 0.91 -32.43
CA SER A 45 -1.51 1.21 -33.88
C SER A 45 -2.48 0.33 -34.63
N CYS A 46 -2.89 -0.80 -34.07
CA CYS A 46 -4.01 -1.55 -34.59
C CYS A 46 -5.37 -0.89 -34.26
N GLY A 47 -5.45 -0.09 -33.18
CA GLY A 47 -6.69 0.55 -32.73
C GLY A 47 -6.80 2.05 -33.04
N LEU A 48 -5.67 2.74 -33.21
CA LEU A 48 -5.60 4.21 -33.28
C LEU A 48 -4.76 4.68 -34.48
N LYS A 49 -5.09 5.88 -34.96
CA LYS A 49 -4.38 6.53 -36.06
C LYS A 49 -3.19 7.34 -35.54
N ILE A 50 -2.08 7.28 -36.28
CA ILE A 50 -0.99 8.25 -36.13
C ILE A 50 -1.29 9.42 -37.08
N SER A 51 -1.10 10.66 -36.62
CA SER A 51 -1.31 11.84 -37.47
C SER A 51 -0.36 11.81 -38.67
N GLN A 52 -0.85 12.24 -39.84
CA GLN A 52 -0.03 12.28 -41.07
C GLN A 52 1.12 13.29 -41.00
N GLN A 53 1.03 14.28 -40.11
CA GLN A 53 2.06 15.30 -39.91
C GLN A 53 3.05 14.93 -38.80
N SER A 54 2.97 13.72 -38.26
CA SER A 54 3.83 13.25 -37.20
C SER A 54 5.24 12.92 -37.69
N ASP A 55 6.26 13.37 -36.95
CA ASP A 55 7.61 12.84 -37.06
C ASP A 55 7.66 11.42 -36.44
N HIS A 56 7.50 10.40 -37.30
CA HIS A 56 7.45 9.01 -36.86
C HIS A 56 8.76 8.54 -36.20
N GLU A 57 9.91 9.01 -36.67
CA GLU A 57 11.22 8.64 -36.14
C GLU A 57 11.44 9.29 -34.77
N GLY A 58 11.18 10.59 -34.67
CA GLY A 58 11.22 11.32 -33.40
C GLY A 58 10.23 10.76 -32.38
N MET A 59 9.03 10.37 -32.80
CA MET A 59 8.06 9.70 -31.92
C MET A 59 8.60 8.37 -31.42
N ALA A 60 9.08 7.49 -32.30
CA ALA A 60 9.60 6.18 -31.92
C ALA A 60 10.78 6.28 -30.93
N LEU A 61 11.73 7.18 -31.21
CA LEU A 61 12.85 7.48 -30.32
C LEU A 61 12.37 7.96 -28.94
N THR A 62 11.42 8.89 -28.92
CA THR A 62 10.89 9.44 -27.68
C THR A 62 10.19 8.36 -26.86
N TYR A 63 9.28 7.58 -27.47
CA TYR A 63 8.60 6.48 -26.77
C TYR A 63 9.59 5.45 -26.23
N GLY A 64 10.59 5.05 -27.00
CA GLY A 64 11.62 4.12 -26.54
C GLY A 64 12.29 4.63 -25.27
N MET A 65 12.85 5.84 -25.32
CA MET A 65 13.60 6.42 -24.21
C MET A 65 12.76 6.58 -22.92
N VAL A 66 11.53 7.06 -23.04
CA VAL A 66 10.70 7.37 -21.86
C VAL A 66 9.99 6.15 -21.29
N LEU A 67 9.58 5.19 -22.12
CA LEU A 67 8.87 4.00 -21.67
C LEU A 67 9.80 2.96 -21.05
N GLU A 68 11.09 2.97 -21.37
CA GLU A 68 12.10 2.16 -20.65
C GLU A 68 12.13 2.45 -19.13
N ASN A 69 11.62 3.60 -18.69
CA ASN A 69 11.57 3.97 -17.28
C ASN A 69 10.30 3.51 -16.54
N VAL A 70 9.29 3.03 -17.25
CA VAL A 70 8.06 2.48 -16.64
C VAL A 70 8.11 0.96 -16.56
N SER A 71 7.33 0.36 -15.68
CA SER A 71 7.25 -1.10 -15.60
C SER A 71 6.57 -1.69 -16.83
N ALA A 72 7.00 -2.90 -17.24
CA ALA A 72 6.38 -3.64 -18.33
C ALA A 72 4.88 -3.86 -18.07
N TRP A 73 4.55 -4.17 -16.81
CA TRP A 73 3.17 -4.38 -16.38
C TRP A 73 2.31 -3.12 -16.48
N SER A 74 2.81 -1.96 -16.05
CA SER A 74 2.03 -0.72 -16.10
C SER A 74 1.81 -0.28 -17.56
N LEU A 75 2.81 -0.47 -18.42
CA LEU A 75 2.70 -0.21 -19.84
C LEU A 75 1.60 -1.05 -20.49
N MET A 76 1.65 -2.38 -20.34
CA MET A 76 0.63 -3.27 -20.92
C MET A 76 -0.77 -3.02 -20.35
N THR A 77 -0.87 -2.80 -19.04
CA THR A 77 -2.15 -2.50 -18.39
C THR A 77 -2.73 -1.19 -18.91
N THR A 78 -1.90 -0.16 -19.07
CA THR A 78 -2.33 1.13 -19.62
C THR A 78 -2.80 0.99 -21.06
N VAL A 79 -2.03 0.30 -21.92
CA VAL A 79 -2.44 0.01 -23.31
C VAL A 79 -3.79 -0.69 -23.36
N LYS A 80 -3.99 -1.73 -22.54
CA LYS A 80 -5.28 -2.43 -22.47
C LYS A 80 -6.42 -1.48 -22.10
N ARG A 81 -6.22 -0.64 -21.08
CA ARG A 81 -7.24 0.32 -20.63
C ARG A 81 -7.56 1.37 -21.69
N ILE A 82 -6.57 1.82 -22.48
CA ILE A 82 -6.80 2.72 -23.62
C ILE A 82 -7.68 2.02 -24.67
N LEU A 83 -7.31 0.80 -25.06
CA LEU A 83 -8.04 0.04 -26.08
C LEU A 83 -9.46 -0.36 -25.66
N CYS A 84 -9.72 -0.45 -24.35
CA CYS A 84 -11.04 -0.72 -23.78
C CYS A 84 -11.86 0.55 -23.48
N ASP A 85 -11.36 1.75 -23.81
CA ASP A 85 -11.99 3.04 -23.49
C ASP A 85 -12.20 3.27 -21.97
N ASP A 86 -11.35 2.68 -21.13
CA ASP A 86 -11.39 2.81 -19.66
C ASP A 86 -10.70 4.11 -19.17
N ILE A 87 -10.26 4.98 -20.08
CA ILE A 87 -9.49 6.20 -19.78
C ILE A 87 -10.14 7.41 -20.46
N GLY A 88 -10.85 8.20 -19.68
CA GLY A 88 -11.41 9.47 -20.16
C GLY A 88 -10.34 10.52 -20.48
N GLY A 89 -10.65 11.39 -21.44
CA GLY A 89 -9.80 12.54 -21.80
C GLY A 89 -8.67 12.24 -22.79
N LEU A 90 -8.60 11.02 -23.32
CA LEU A 90 -7.79 10.69 -24.49
C LEU A 90 -8.60 10.82 -25.78
N SER A 91 -7.90 10.91 -26.91
CA SER A 91 -8.54 10.76 -28.21
C SER A 91 -8.96 9.31 -28.44
N ASP A 92 -10.19 9.12 -28.90
CA ASP A 92 -10.72 7.84 -29.40
C ASP A 92 -10.13 7.44 -30.77
N THR A 93 -9.50 8.40 -31.45
CA THR A 93 -9.09 8.27 -32.86
C THR A 93 -7.58 8.27 -32.99
N PHE A 94 -6.89 9.10 -32.21
CA PHE A 94 -5.46 9.35 -32.36
C PHE A 94 -4.63 8.68 -31.28
N PHE A 95 -3.40 8.36 -31.64
CA PHE A 95 -2.40 7.90 -30.69
C PHE A 95 -2.25 8.84 -29.50
N PRO A 96 -2.16 8.32 -28.26
CA PRO A 96 -1.81 9.13 -27.11
C PRO A 96 -0.41 9.67 -27.32
N SER A 97 -0.18 10.96 -27.07
CA SER A 97 1.18 11.51 -27.08
C SER A 97 2.07 10.76 -26.10
N THR A 98 3.38 10.78 -26.35
CA THR A 98 4.35 10.14 -25.47
C THR A 98 4.25 10.60 -24.01
N ARG A 99 3.96 11.89 -23.80
CA ARG A 99 3.74 12.46 -22.47
C ARG A 99 2.49 11.88 -21.81
N GLU A 100 1.39 11.76 -22.55
CA GLU A 100 0.13 11.21 -22.03
C GLU A 100 0.30 9.75 -21.62
N LEU A 101 0.90 8.93 -22.50
CA LEU A 101 1.09 7.51 -22.24
C LEU A 101 1.98 7.27 -21.00
N VAL A 102 3.12 7.96 -20.90
CA VAL A 102 4.01 7.86 -19.74
C VAL A 102 3.32 8.32 -18.46
N ARG A 103 2.57 9.42 -18.52
CA ARG A 103 1.82 9.92 -17.37
C ARG A 103 0.83 8.88 -16.86
N LEU A 104 0.05 8.26 -17.76
CA LEU A 104 -0.92 7.24 -17.39
C LEU A 104 -0.26 6.01 -16.73
N CYS A 105 0.86 5.55 -17.27
CA CYS A 105 1.63 4.46 -16.66
C CYS A 105 2.11 4.82 -15.25
N ARG A 106 2.69 6.01 -15.08
CA ARG A 106 3.19 6.50 -13.78
C ARG A 106 2.07 6.71 -12.77
N ASP A 107 0.95 7.28 -13.19
CA ASP A 107 -0.21 7.50 -12.34
C ASP A 107 -0.80 6.18 -11.84
N LEU A 108 -0.82 5.16 -12.70
CA LEU A 108 -1.21 3.80 -12.32
C LEU A 108 -0.27 3.21 -11.26
N GLU A 109 1.05 3.27 -11.48
CA GLU A 109 2.06 2.79 -10.53
C GLU A 109 1.96 3.53 -9.18
N ASN A 110 1.95 4.87 -9.22
CA ASN A 110 1.91 5.71 -8.03
C ASN A 110 0.62 5.51 -7.21
N SER A 111 -0.52 5.37 -7.88
CA SER A 111 -1.81 5.14 -7.23
C SER A 111 -1.82 3.81 -6.47
N LEU A 112 -1.31 2.74 -7.10
CA LEU A 112 -1.25 1.41 -6.49
C LEU A 112 -0.22 1.35 -5.36
N LEU A 113 0.99 1.89 -5.56
CA LEU A 113 2.01 1.95 -4.51
C LEU A 113 1.56 2.78 -3.31
N THR A 114 0.89 3.90 -3.55
CA THR A 114 0.37 4.74 -2.46
C THR A 114 -0.67 3.98 -1.64
N LYS A 115 -1.59 3.26 -2.27
CA LYS A 115 -2.57 2.41 -1.58
C LYS A 115 -1.89 1.29 -0.78
N ALA A 116 -0.92 0.59 -1.39
CA ALA A 116 -0.16 -0.46 -0.70
C ALA A 116 0.59 0.08 0.52
N ASN A 117 1.23 1.25 0.40
CA ASN A 117 1.93 1.91 1.50
C ASN A 117 0.99 2.36 2.63
N LEU A 118 -0.21 2.84 2.30
CA LEU A 118 -1.23 3.17 3.30
C LEU A 118 -1.67 1.93 4.07
N VAL A 119 -1.90 0.80 3.38
CA VAL A 119 -2.25 -0.48 4.00
C VAL A 119 -1.12 -0.97 4.90
N ARG A 120 0.12 -1.00 4.40
CA ARG A 120 1.32 -1.38 5.18
C ARG A 120 1.44 -0.55 6.45
N LYS A 121 1.37 0.78 6.33
CA LYS A 121 1.43 1.70 7.49
C LYS A 121 0.31 1.43 8.48
N ALA A 122 -0.90 1.18 8.00
CA ALA A 122 -2.03 0.91 8.88
C ALA A 122 -1.90 -0.42 9.64
N ILE A 123 -1.34 -1.45 9.03
CA ILE A 123 -1.05 -2.75 9.66
C ILE A 123 0.01 -2.56 10.75
N LEU A 124 1.15 -1.95 10.41
CA LEU A 124 2.25 -1.75 11.36
C LEU A 124 1.83 -0.91 12.57
N ASN A 125 1.09 0.18 12.35
CA ASN A 125 0.54 0.99 13.44
C ASN A 125 -0.44 0.22 14.34
N THR A 126 -1.20 -0.72 13.77
CA THR A 126 -2.15 -1.54 14.55
C THR A 126 -1.38 -2.54 15.42
N ARG A 127 -0.34 -3.18 14.88
CA ARG A 127 0.55 -4.07 15.64
C ARG A 127 1.26 -3.36 16.78
N GLU A 128 1.81 -2.17 16.53
CA GLU A 128 2.50 -1.37 17.56
C GLU A 128 1.57 -1.01 18.72
N LYS A 129 0.32 -0.62 18.43
CA LYS A 129 -0.69 -0.32 19.47
C LYS A 129 -1.05 -1.55 20.31
N LEU A 130 -1.12 -2.73 19.69
CA LEU A 130 -1.39 -3.98 20.40
C LEU A 130 -0.23 -4.34 21.34
N LEU A 131 1.01 -4.19 20.87
CA LEU A 131 2.21 -4.42 21.69
C LEU A 131 2.25 -3.50 22.91
N LYS A 132 2.09 -2.18 22.71
CA LYS A 132 2.04 -1.19 23.81
C LYS A 132 0.89 -1.45 24.78
N GLY A 133 -0.25 -1.93 24.29
CA GLY A 133 -1.40 -2.30 25.12
C GLY A 133 -1.18 -3.60 25.92
N GLN A 134 -0.40 -4.54 25.37
CA GLN A 134 0.03 -5.75 26.08
C GLN A 134 1.06 -5.42 27.16
N GLU A 135 2.09 -4.62 26.83
CA GLU A 135 3.09 -4.13 27.79
C GLU A 135 2.41 -3.36 28.93
N ALA A 136 1.46 -2.47 28.63
CA ALA A 136 0.71 -1.78 29.68
C ALA A 136 -0.12 -2.74 30.55
N LYS A 137 -0.72 -3.79 29.98
CA LYS A 137 -1.46 -4.80 30.76
C LYS A 137 -0.55 -5.68 31.61
N GLU A 138 0.65 -5.98 31.13
CA GLU A 138 1.66 -6.74 31.88
C GLU A 138 2.25 -5.87 33.00
N HIS A 139 2.52 -4.59 32.73
CA HIS A 139 3.06 -3.63 33.70
C HIS A 139 2.02 -3.17 34.74
N PHE A 140 0.73 -3.23 34.40
CA PHE A 140 -0.42 -3.03 35.30
C PHE A 140 -1.11 -4.36 35.65
N SER A 141 -0.40 -5.49 35.56
CA SER A 141 -0.95 -6.75 36.05
C SER A 141 -1.41 -6.53 37.50
N PRO A 142 -2.71 -6.71 37.79
CA PRO A 142 -3.24 -6.37 39.10
C PRO A 142 -2.51 -7.29 40.07
N LEU A 143 -1.84 -6.69 41.06
CA LEU A 143 -1.42 -7.33 42.30
C LEU A 143 -2.26 -8.59 42.49
N THR A 144 -1.64 -9.74 42.19
CA THR A 144 -2.28 -11.06 42.26
C THR A 144 -3.02 -11.16 43.59
N ALA A 145 -4.11 -11.92 43.65
CA ALA A 145 -4.95 -12.01 44.86
C ALA A 145 -4.14 -12.20 46.17
N ILE A 146 -2.97 -12.86 46.07
CA ILE A 146 -1.95 -12.99 47.12
C ILE A 146 -1.47 -11.62 47.63
N HIS A 147 -1.02 -10.72 46.76
CA HIS A 147 -0.56 -9.39 47.16
C HIS A 147 -1.68 -8.51 47.72
N LYS A 148 -2.94 -8.68 47.27
CA LYS A 148 -4.09 -7.99 47.89
C LYS A 148 -4.38 -8.50 49.30
N GLN A 149 -4.23 -9.81 49.52
CA GLN A 149 -4.36 -10.43 50.84
C GLN A 149 -3.25 -9.95 51.79
N GLU A 150 -2.00 -9.90 51.31
CA GLU A 150 -0.85 -9.40 52.08
C GLU A 150 -1.01 -7.92 52.44
N LEU A 151 -1.43 -7.06 51.50
CA LEU A 151 -1.70 -5.65 51.81
C LEU A 151 -2.83 -5.48 52.84
N ALA A 152 -3.87 -6.32 52.76
CA ALA A 152 -4.99 -6.27 53.70
C ALA A 152 -4.55 -6.65 55.13
N GLU A 153 -3.69 -7.66 55.27
CA GLU A 153 -3.14 -8.06 56.57
C GLU A 153 -2.17 -7.02 57.13
N VAL A 154 -1.31 -6.41 56.29
CA VAL A 154 -0.42 -5.30 56.70
C VAL A 154 -1.23 -4.10 57.19
N LEU A 155 -2.29 -3.71 56.46
CA LEU A 155 -3.16 -2.60 56.86
C LEU A 155 -3.94 -2.88 58.14
N LYS A 156 -4.36 -4.14 58.35
CA LYS A 156 -5.02 -4.58 59.59
C LYS A 156 -4.06 -4.54 60.78
N GLY A 157 -2.81 -4.96 60.59
CA GLY A 157 -1.75 -4.85 61.59
C GLY A 157 -1.48 -3.40 61.99
N LEU A 158 -1.33 -2.50 61.02
CA LEU A 158 -1.10 -1.06 61.28
C LEU A 158 -2.27 -0.41 62.03
N ARG A 159 -3.52 -0.74 61.67
CA ARG A 159 -4.70 -0.23 62.38
C ARG A 159 -4.76 -0.68 63.84
N SER A 160 -4.30 -1.91 64.14
CA SER A 160 -4.20 -2.42 65.51
C SER A 160 -3.17 -1.63 66.32
N VAL A 161 -2.00 -1.34 65.72
CA VAL A 161 -0.94 -0.56 66.36
C VAL A 161 -1.39 0.87 66.67
N VAL A 162 -2.06 1.55 65.73
CA VAL A 162 -2.57 2.91 65.95
C VAL A 162 -3.58 2.97 67.11
N LYS A 163 -4.47 1.97 67.22
CA LYS A 163 -5.43 1.90 68.33
C LYS A 163 -4.79 1.70 69.72
N ASN A 164 -3.60 1.12 69.77
CA ASN A 164 -2.86 0.90 71.01
C ASN A 164 -1.96 2.09 71.40
N ILE A 165 -1.87 3.12 70.55
CA ILE A 165 -1.10 4.34 70.80
C ILE A 165 -2.04 5.51 71.19
N GLU A 166 -3.33 5.42 70.87
CA GLU A 166 -4.36 6.41 71.23
C GLU A 166 -5.10 6.11 72.56
N GLY A 167 -4.65 5.12 73.32
CA GLY A 167 -5.15 4.79 74.67
C GLY A 167 -4.07 4.97 75.73
#